data_AF-E3NM62-F1
#
_entry.id   AF-E3NM62-F1
#
_cell.length_a   1.000
_cell.length_b   1.000
_cell.length_c   1.000
_cell.angle_alpha   90.00
_cell.angle_beta   90.00
_cell.angle_gamma   90.00
#
_symmetry.space_group_name_H-M   'P 1'
#
loop_
_entity.id
_entity.type
_entity.pdbx_description
1 polymer ?
#
loop_
_entity_poly.entity_id
_entity_poly.type
_entity_poly.pdbx_seq_one_letter_code
_entity_poly.pdbx_strand_id
1 'polypeptide(L)'
;MSFVQRRFSEMRLRLNSISGKTKLPDKKVFSLVSTILSPLLVPWQRRLETLAVMGFIFMWVILPIMDLWVPFHILFNTRWWFLVPLYAIWFYYDFDTPRRASRRWNWARRHVFWKYFASYFPLRLIKTAELSPDRNYIIGSHPHGMFSIGGFMAMSTNATGFEDKFPGIKSHIMTLNGQFYFPLRREFEYAWWY
;
A
#
# COMPACT_ATOMS: atom_id res chain seq x y z
N MET A 1 1.55 16.50 -17.84
CA MET A 1 0.20 17.07 -17.96
C MET A 1 -0.79 16.02 -17.46
N SER A 2 -1.63 16.33 -16.46
CA SER A 2 -2.51 15.31 -15.85
C SER A 2 -3.59 14.83 -16.85
N PHE A 3 -4.07 13.59 -16.73
CA PHE A 3 -5.14 13.03 -17.59
C PHE A 3 -6.37 13.94 -17.64
N VAL A 4 -6.70 14.52 -16.50
CA VAL A 4 -7.75 15.53 -16.31
C VAL A 4 -7.46 16.77 -17.17
N GLN A 5 -6.25 17.34 -17.08
CA GLN A 5 -5.85 18.48 -17.92
C GLN A 5 -5.92 18.18 -19.41
N ARG A 6 -5.55 16.96 -19.85
CA ARG A 6 -5.60 16.57 -21.26
C ARG A 6 -7.05 16.48 -21.77
N ARG A 7 -7.92 15.81 -21.02
CA ARG A 7 -9.35 15.69 -21.34
C ARG A 7 -10.08 17.04 -21.30
N PHE A 8 -9.70 17.93 -20.39
CA PHE A 8 -10.19 19.31 -20.35
C PHE A 8 -9.64 20.17 -21.49
N SER A 9 -8.38 20.00 -21.90
CA SER A 9 -7.85 20.68 -23.07
C SER A 9 -8.54 20.22 -24.36
N GLU A 10 -8.85 18.93 -24.49
CA GLU A 10 -9.63 18.39 -25.61
C GLU A 10 -11.08 18.88 -25.61
N MET A 11 -11.75 18.91 -24.45
CA MET A 11 -13.07 19.54 -24.33
C MET A 11 -13.03 21.02 -24.68
N ARG A 12 -12.00 21.76 -24.23
CA ARG A 12 -11.82 23.17 -24.55
C ARG A 12 -11.64 23.38 -26.06
N LEU A 13 -10.84 22.54 -26.72
CA LEU A 13 -10.65 22.59 -28.17
C LEU A 13 -11.94 22.26 -28.93
N ARG A 14 -12.71 21.27 -28.47
CA ARG A 14 -14.03 20.92 -29.04
C ARG A 14 -15.07 22.02 -28.83
N LEU A 15 -15.11 22.65 -27.65
CA LEU A 15 -16.00 23.78 -27.38
C LEU A 15 -15.64 24.99 -28.23
N ASN A 16 -14.35 25.25 -28.44
CA ASN A 16 -13.88 26.31 -29.33
C ASN A 16 -14.22 26.04 -30.80
N SER A 17 -14.26 24.78 -31.24
CA SER A 17 -14.65 24.45 -32.62
C SER A 17 -16.16 24.51 -32.87
N ILE A 18 -16.97 24.33 -31.83
CA ILE A 18 -18.45 24.35 -31.91
C ILE A 18 -19.00 25.77 -31.71
N SER A 19 -18.41 26.54 -30.80
CA SER A 19 -18.99 27.80 -30.34
C SER A 19 -18.37 29.03 -31.00
N GLY A 20 -18.60 29.20 -32.30
CA GLY A 20 -18.13 30.37 -33.03
C GLY A 20 -18.44 31.74 -32.40
N LYS A 21 -19.32 31.86 -31.38
CA LYS A 21 -19.67 33.12 -30.70
C LYS A 21 -20.22 32.99 -29.25
N THR A 22 -19.66 32.18 -28.34
CA THR A 22 -20.00 32.31 -26.89
C THR A 22 -18.81 32.67 -26.00
N LYS A 23 -19.02 33.65 -25.11
CA LYS A 23 -18.04 34.08 -24.10
C LYS A 23 -17.81 32.92 -23.13
N LEU A 24 -16.64 32.30 -23.22
CA LEU A 24 -16.26 31.19 -22.33
C LEU A 24 -16.33 31.65 -20.85
N PRO A 25 -16.72 30.76 -19.93
CA PRO A 25 -16.71 31.05 -18.50
C PRO A 25 -15.30 31.44 -18.04
N ASP A 26 -15.23 32.37 -17.07
CA ASP A 26 -13.99 32.93 -16.55
C ASP A 26 -13.00 31.82 -16.11
N LYS A 27 -11.70 32.06 -16.25
CA LYS A 27 -10.64 31.06 -15.94
C LYS A 27 -10.78 30.51 -14.52
N LYS A 28 -11.22 31.35 -13.57
CA LYS A 28 -11.51 30.95 -12.18
C LYS A 28 -12.69 29.97 -12.09
N VAL A 29 -13.77 30.24 -12.82
CA VAL A 29 -14.94 29.35 -12.89
C VAL A 29 -14.56 28.02 -13.53
N PHE A 30 -13.77 28.04 -14.61
CA PHE A 30 -13.30 26.81 -15.25
C PHE A 30 -12.36 26.00 -14.33
N SER A 31 -11.48 26.65 -13.57
CA SER A 31 -10.61 26.01 -12.57
C SER A 31 -11.42 25.39 -11.43
N LEU A 32 -12.44 26.10 -10.94
CA LEU A 32 -13.32 25.62 -9.87
C LEU A 32 -14.12 24.39 -10.34
N VAL A 33 -14.75 24.47 -11.51
CA VAL A 33 -15.49 23.37 -12.14
C VAL A 33 -14.57 22.19 -12.42
N SER A 34 -13.36 22.44 -12.94
CA SER A 34 -12.34 21.40 -13.14
C SER A 34 -11.96 20.72 -11.83
N THR A 35 -11.87 21.46 -10.72
CA THR A 35 -11.51 20.90 -9.42
C THR A 35 -12.65 20.05 -8.84
N ILE A 36 -13.89 20.53 -8.95
CA ILE A 36 -15.10 19.82 -8.49
C ILE A 36 -15.37 18.55 -9.32
N LEU A 37 -15.15 18.61 -10.64
CA LEU A 37 -15.38 17.48 -11.54
C LEU A 37 -14.17 16.55 -11.67
N SER A 38 -12.97 16.97 -11.25
CA SER A 38 -11.74 16.15 -11.31
C SER A 38 -11.95 14.76 -10.71
N PRO A 39 -12.54 14.58 -9.50
CA PRO A 39 -12.79 13.25 -8.93
C PRO A 39 -13.71 12.38 -9.80
N LEU A 40 -14.71 12.99 -10.45
CA LEU A 40 -15.68 12.29 -11.31
C LEU A 40 -15.07 11.87 -12.66
N LEU A 41 -14.10 12.63 -13.16
CA LEU A 41 -13.45 12.41 -14.46
C LEU A 41 -12.23 11.49 -14.41
N VAL A 42 -11.72 11.20 -13.20
CA VAL A 42 -10.61 10.27 -12.99
C VAL A 42 -11.08 8.83 -13.27
N PRO A 43 -10.36 8.06 -14.11
CA PRO A 43 -10.68 6.67 -14.42
C PRO A 43 -10.77 5.80 -13.17
N TRP A 44 -11.62 4.77 -13.21
CA TRP A 44 -11.82 3.86 -12.07
C TRP A 44 -10.50 3.23 -11.57
N GLN A 45 -9.60 2.87 -12.48
CA GLN A 45 -8.29 2.31 -12.16
C GLN A 45 -7.48 3.25 -11.25
N ARG A 46 -7.45 4.55 -11.57
CA ARG A 46 -6.76 5.57 -10.76
C ARG A 46 -7.40 5.75 -9.39
N ARG A 47 -8.71 5.52 -9.25
CA ARG A 47 -9.38 5.55 -7.95
C ARG A 47 -8.96 4.36 -7.09
N LEU A 48 -8.87 3.17 -7.67
CA LEU A 48 -8.38 1.97 -6.97
C LEU A 48 -6.91 2.10 -6.56
N GLU A 49 -6.07 2.69 -7.41
CA GLU A 49 -4.68 3.02 -7.09
C GLU A 49 -4.60 3.98 -5.88
N THR A 50 -5.36 5.08 -5.90
CA THR A 50 -5.44 6.02 -4.77
C THR A 50 -5.98 5.35 -3.51
N LEU A 51 -7.02 4.52 -3.63
CA LEU A 51 -7.59 3.77 -2.51
C LEU A 51 -6.56 2.80 -1.92
N ALA A 52 -5.74 2.16 -2.74
CA ALA A 52 -4.67 1.29 -2.28
C ALA A 52 -3.62 2.07 -1.47
N VAL A 53 -3.23 3.27 -1.93
CA VAL A 53 -2.32 4.15 -1.18
C VAL A 53 -2.93 4.61 0.14
N MET A 54 -4.20 5.04 0.13
CA MET A 54 -4.93 5.41 1.33
C MET A 54 -5.01 4.24 2.32
N GLY A 55 -5.32 3.04 1.83
CA GLY A 55 -5.36 1.82 2.63
C GLY A 55 -4.00 1.48 3.25
N PHE A 56 -2.91 1.66 2.49
CA PHE A 56 -1.56 1.48 3.02
C PHE A 56 -1.22 2.49 4.10
N ILE A 57 -1.56 3.77 3.92
CA ILE A 57 -1.34 4.81 4.94
C ILE A 57 -2.18 4.52 6.19
N PHE A 58 -3.45 4.14 6.01
CA PHE A 58 -4.32 3.72 7.09
C PHE A 58 -3.69 2.58 7.90
N MET A 59 -3.18 1.57 7.20
CA MET A 59 -2.52 0.43 7.81
C MET A 59 -1.22 0.79 8.54
N TRP A 60 -0.42 1.72 8.02
CA TRP A 60 0.86 2.11 8.62
C TRP A 60 0.75 3.14 9.73
N VAL A 61 -0.26 4.02 9.71
CA VAL A 61 -0.38 5.17 10.62
C VAL A 61 -1.57 5.02 11.56
N ILE A 62 -2.73 4.62 11.05
CA ILE A 62 -3.98 4.62 11.82
C ILE A 62 -4.15 3.32 12.61
N LEU A 63 -3.81 2.16 12.04
CA LEU A 63 -3.91 0.88 12.77
C LEU A 63 -3.16 0.88 14.11
N PRO A 64 -1.89 1.31 14.22
CA PRO A 64 -1.21 1.36 15.52
C PRO A 64 -1.94 2.18 16.59
N ILE A 65 -2.62 3.25 16.18
CA ILE A 65 -3.41 4.10 17.09
C ILE A 65 -4.67 3.34 17.52
N MET A 66 -5.32 2.67 16.57
CA MET A 66 -6.49 1.83 16.86
C MET A 66 -6.14 0.62 17.73
N ASP A 67 -4.96 0.03 17.58
CA ASP A 67 -4.49 -1.12 18.35
C ASP A 67 -4.36 -0.82 19.85
N LEU A 68 -4.24 0.46 20.23
CA LEU A 68 -4.29 0.90 21.62
C LEU A 68 -5.73 1.15 22.09
N TRP A 69 -6.54 1.81 21.24
CA TRP A 69 -7.89 2.24 21.63
C TRP A 69 -8.93 1.12 21.62
N VAL A 70 -8.87 0.20 20.65
CA VAL A 70 -9.86 -0.87 20.47
C VAL A 70 -9.84 -1.86 21.65
N PRO A 71 -8.69 -2.41 22.10
CA PRO A 71 -8.68 -3.29 23.27
C PRO A 71 -9.16 -2.58 24.53
N PHE A 72 -8.79 -1.31 24.73
CA PHE A 72 -9.29 -0.49 25.83
C PHE A 72 -10.82 -0.37 25.78
N HIS A 73 -11.39 -0.05 24.61
CA HIS A 73 -12.84 0.06 24.45
C HIS A 73 -13.57 -1.27 24.69
N ILE A 74 -13.05 -2.39 24.17
CA ILE A 74 -13.63 -3.72 24.37
C ILE A 74 -13.60 -4.12 25.85
N LEU A 75 -12.50 -3.84 26.55
CA LEU A 75 -12.31 -4.22 27.95
C LEU A 75 -13.31 -3.51 28.88
N PHE A 76 -13.60 -2.23 28.65
CA PHE A 76 -14.39 -1.42 29.58
C PHE A 76 -15.85 -1.17 29.16
N ASN A 77 -16.18 -1.26 27.87
CA ASN A 77 -17.50 -0.85 27.37
C ASN A 77 -18.31 -2.00 26.74
N THR A 78 -17.76 -3.22 26.69
CA THR A 78 -18.39 -4.32 25.93
C THR A 78 -18.50 -5.60 26.76
N ARG A 79 -19.56 -6.39 26.54
CA ARG A 79 -19.74 -7.73 27.13
C ARG A 79 -18.65 -8.75 26.75
N TRP A 80 -17.89 -8.46 25.70
CA TRP A 80 -16.83 -9.31 25.13
C TRP A 80 -15.45 -9.03 25.72
N TRP A 81 -15.39 -8.43 26.92
CA TRP A 81 -14.15 -8.01 27.59
C TRP A 81 -13.12 -9.15 27.71
N PHE A 82 -13.57 -10.41 27.84
CA PHE A 82 -12.71 -11.60 27.97
C PHE A 82 -11.86 -11.89 26.72
N LEU A 83 -12.18 -11.32 25.56
CA LEU A 83 -11.36 -11.46 24.35
C LEU A 83 -10.00 -10.77 24.48
N VAL A 84 -9.92 -9.68 25.25
CA VAL A 84 -8.68 -8.92 25.45
C VAL A 84 -7.63 -9.73 26.21
N PRO A 85 -7.89 -10.28 27.42
CA PRO A 85 -6.91 -11.12 28.11
C PRO A 85 -6.62 -12.42 27.35
N LEU A 86 -7.61 -13.02 26.66
CA LEU A 86 -7.38 -14.21 25.83
C LEU A 86 -6.36 -13.91 24.72
N TYR A 87 -6.55 -12.80 24.01
CA TYR A 87 -5.60 -12.35 22.99
C TYR A 87 -4.24 -12.01 23.61
N ALA A 88 -4.19 -11.35 24.78
CA ALA A 88 -2.95 -10.99 25.45
C ALA A 88 -2.12 -12.22 25.85
N ILE A 89 -2.76 -13.29 26.33
CA ILE A 89 -2.11 -14.57 26.63
C ILE A 89 -1.50 -15.17 25.36
N TRP A 90 -2.27 -15.22 24.27
CA TRP A 90 -1.78 -15.71 22.99
C TRP A 90 -0.63 -14.85 22.45
N PHE A 91 -0.75 -13.53 22.53
CA PHE A 91 0.27 -12.58 22.11
C PHE A 91 1.57 -12.75 22.89
N TYR A 92 1.49 -12.98 24.20
CA TYR A 92 2.65 -13.26 25.04
C TYR A 92 3.33 -14.58 24.66
N TYR A 93 2.55 -15.64 24.46
CA TYR A 93 3.06 -16.94 24.02
C TYR A 93 3.74 -16.87 22.65
N ASP A 94 3.15 -16.11 21.72
CA ASP A 94 3.60 -15.98 20.33
C ASP A 94 4.56 -14.79 20.12
N PHE A 95 5.02 -14.12 21.18
CA PHE A 95 5.73 -12.85 21.10
C PHE A 95 7.02 -12.92 20.27
N ASP A 96 7.78 -14.02 20.42
CA ASP A 96 9.06 -14.22 19.76
C ASP A 96 8.98 -14.82 18.34
N THR A 97 7.78 -15.20 17.89
CA THR A 97 7.54 -15.75 16.55
C THR A 97 8.12 -14.87 15.41
N PRO A 98 7.99 -13.53 15.41
CA PRO A 98 8.58 -12.69 14.35
C PRO A 98 10.11 -12.81 14.28
N ARG A 99 10.78 -13.12 15.40
CA ARG A 99 12.25 -13.23 15.47
C ARG A 99 12.76 -14.59 15.03
N ARG A 100 11.94 -15.64 15.16
CA ARG A 100 12.39 -17.04 15.00
C ARG A 100 11.94 -17.65 13.68
N ALA A 101 10.73 -17.33 13.22
CA ALA A 101 10.24 -17.62 11.88
C ALA A 101 8.78 -17.18 11.72
N SER A 102 8.49 -16.34 10.72
CA SER A 102 7.11 -15.98 10.35
C SER A 102 6.46 -16.97 9.38
N ARG A 103 5.15 -16.79 9.19
CA ARG A 103 4.31 -17.58 8.30
C ARG A 103 4.07 -16.82 7.00
N ARG A 104 4.96 -16.98 6.00
CA ARG A 104 4.80 -16.35 4.68
C ARG A 104 3.45 -16.71 4.06
N TRP A 105 2.61 -15.71 3.84
CA TRP A 105 1.29 -15.93 3.26
C TRP A 105 1.27 -15.51 1.78
N ASN A 106 1.47 -16.48 0.89
CA ASN A 106 1.56 -16.22 -0.55
C ASN A 106 0.31 -15.55 -1.15
N TRP A 107 -0.87 -15.83 -0.63
CA TRP A 107 -2.10 -15.17 -1.08
C TRP A 107 -2.07 -13.67 -0.79
N ALA A 108 -1.72 -13.29 0.45
CA ALA A 108 -1.56 -11.89 0.83
C ALA A 108 -0.48 -11.20 -0.03
N ARG A 109 0.64 -11.89 -0.30
CA ARG A 109 1.72 -11.41 -1.17
C ARG A 109 1.33 -11.11 -2.61
N ARG A 110 0.46 -11.95 -3.17
CA ARG A 110 0.00 -11.87 -4.55
C ARG A 110 -1.33 -11.11 -4.69
N HIS A 111 -1.85 -10.56 -3.59
CA HIS A 111 -3.13 -9.88 -3.56
C HIS A 111 -3.14 -8.67 -4.51
N VAL A 112 -4.27 -8.47 -5.19
CA VAL A 112 -4.43 -7.42 -6.22
C VAL A 112 -4.21 -6.00 -5.68
N PHE A 113 -4.44 -5.80 -4.39
CA PHE A 113 -4.15 -4.55 -3.67
C PHE A 113 -2.74 -4.02 -3.96
N TRP A 114 -1.73 -4.91 -3.95
CA TRP A 114 -0.34 -4.54 -4.18
C TRP A 114 -0.07 -4.14 -5.62
N LYS A 115 -0.80 -4.71 -6.59
CA LYS A 115 -0.70 -4.30 -7.99
C LYS A 115 -1.18 -2.86 -8.16
N TYR A 116 -2.33 -2.51 -7.59
CA TYR A 116 -2.84 -1.13 -7.61
C TYR A 116 -1.88 -0.16 -6.90
N PHE A 117 -1.35 -0.54 -5.74
CA PHE A 117 -0.37 0.28 -5.03
C PHE A 117 0.90 0.52 -5.87
N ALA A 118 1.46 -0.53 -6.49
CA ALA A 118 2.63 -0.41 -7.35
C ALA A 118 2.37 0.45 -8.60
N SER A 119 1.17 0.35 -9.19
CA SER A 119 0.75 1.14 -10.36
C SER A 119 0.60 2.64 -10.06
N TYR A 120 0.28 3.01 -8.82
CA TYR A 120 0.22 4.43 -8.42
C TYR A 120 1.59 5.12 -8.51
N PHE A 121 2.67 4.45 -8.08
CA PHE A 121 4.05 4.95 -8.05
C PHE A 121 4.94 4.46 -9.22
N PRO A 122 4.32 4.09 -10.36
CA PRO A 122 4.87 3.20 -11.40
C PRO A 122 6.09 2.33 -11.01
N LEU A 123 5.99 1.57 -9.91
CA LEU A 123 7.12 0.77 -9.41
C LEU A 123 7.44 -0.38 -10.34
N ARG A 124 8.73 -0.56 -10.66
CA ARG A 124 9.23 -1.63 -11.53
C ARG A 124 10.47 -2.25 -10.93
N LEU A 125 10.51 -3.58 -10.97
CA LEU A 125 11.70 -4.36 -10.62
C LEU A 125 12.50 -4.69 -11.89
N ILE A 126 13.69 -4.13 -11.99
CA ILE A 126 14.61 -4.37 -13.11
C ILE A 126 15.66 -5.36 -12.61
N LYS A 127 15.75 -6.52 -13.28
CA LYS A 127 16.76 -7.53 -13.01
C LYS A 127 18.04 -7.13 -13.76
N THR A 128 19.12 -6.91 -13.03
CA THR A 128 20.43 -6.51 -13.57
C THR A 128 21.46 -7.63 -13.55
N ALA A 129 21.26 -8.64 -12.70
CA ALA A 129 22.12 -9.80 -12.56
C ALA A 129 21.30 -11.05 -12.28
N GLU A 130 21.86 -12.20 -12.66
CA GLU A 130 21.36 -13.51 -12.26
C GLU A 130 21.76 -13.78 -10.79
N LEU A 131 20.81 -14.26 -10.00
CA LEU A 131 21.03 -14.71 -8.64
C LEU A 131 20.70 -16.20 -8.60
N SER A 132 21.64 -17.00 -8.11
CA SER A 132 21.51 -18.44 -8.10
C SER A 132 20.72 -18.90 -6.86
N PRO A 133 19.71 -19.77 -7.00
CA PRO A 133 18.83 -20.15 -5.89
C PRO A 133 19.48 -21.09 -4.86
N ASP A 134 20.70 -21.54 -5.10
CA ASP A 134 21.49 -22.42 -4.23
C ASP A 134 22.19 -21.67 -3.08
N ARG A 135 22.04 -20.34 -2.99
CA ARG A 135 22.74 -19.48 -2.03
C ARG A 135 21.81 -18.48 -1.36
N ASN A 136 22.24 -18.03 -0.18
CA ASN A 136 21.58 -16.96 0.56
C ASN A 136 22.23 -15.60 0.22
N TYR A 137 21.40 -14.57 0.06
CA TYR A 137 21.83 -13.21 -0.26
C TYR A 137 21.34 -12.22 0.79
N ILE A 138 22.21 -11.26 1.14
CA ILE A 138 21.83 -10.07 1.89
C ILE A 138 21.76 -8.91 0.90
N ILE A 139 20.57 -8.34 0.73
CA ILE A 139 20.33 -7.23 -0.21
C ILE A 139 20.16 -5.94 0.58
N GLY A 140 21.04 -4.97 0.31
CA GLY A 140 20.90 -3.60 0.80
C GLY A 140 20.00 -2.78 -0.11
N SER A 141 19.09 -1.98 0.47
CA SER A 141 18.20 -1.07 -0.27
C SER A 141 18.48 0.38 0.14
N HIS A 142 18.97 1.20 -0.79
CA HIS A 142 19.25 2.62 -0.56
C HIS A 142 18.99 3.46 -1.83
N PRO A 143 18.45 4.69 -1.72
CA PRO A 143 17.93 5.32 -0.51
C PRO A 143 16.59 4.71 -0.08
N HIS A 144 16.33 4.67 1.23
CA HIS A 144 15.04 4.25 1.74
C HIS A 144 14.33 5.42 2.45
N GLY A 145 13.04 5.59 2.18
CA GLY A 145 12.18 6.45 2.98
C GLY A 145 11.74 5.75 4.26
N MET A 146 10.98 6.45 5.11
CA MET A 146 10.45 5.92 6.38
C MET A 146 9.74 4.56 6.21
N PHE A 147 9.02 4.35 5.11
CA PHE A 147 8.25 3.13 4.85
C PHE A 147 8.93 2.13 3.91
N SER A 148 10.14 2.42 3.41
CA SER A 148 10.89 1.52 2.50
C SER A 148 10.06 0.94 1.35
N ILE A 149 9.13 1.74 0.81
CA ILE A 149 8.10 1.29 -0.14
C ILE A 149 8.69 0.54 -1.33
N GLY A 150 9.78 1.06 -1.91
CA GLY A 150 10.42 0.43 -3.06
C GLY A 150 10.88 -1.00 -2.76
N GLY A 151 11.61 -1.19 -1.67
CA GLY A 151 12.07 -2.51 -1.23
C GLY A 151 10.90 -3.43 -0.87
N PHE A 152 9.94 -2.94 -0.08
CA PHE A 152 8.77 -3.72 0.31
C PHE A 152 7.96 -4.21 -0.90
N MET A 153 7.62 -3.31 -1.82
CA MET A 153 6.87 -3.66 -3.03
C MET A 153 7.67 -4.57 -3.96
N ALA A 154 8.99 -4.41 -4.03
CA ALA A 154 9.86 -5.21 -4.89
C ALA A 154 10.16 -6.60 -4.35
N MET A 155 10.24 -6.79 -3.04
CA MET A 155 10.79 -8.02 -2.43
C MET A 155 9.79 -8.73 -1.52
N SER A 156 9.00 -7.99 -0.76
CA SER A 156 7.98 -8.53 0.13
C SER A 156 6.69 -8.86 -0.61
N THR A 157 6.28 -8.02 -1.57
CA THR A 157 5.11 -8.30 -2.42
C THR A 157 5.52 -8.94 -3.74
N ASN A 158 4.58 -9.63 -4.40
CA ASN A 158 4.77 -10.07 -5.78
C ASN A 158 4.15 -9.09 -6.80
N ALA A 159 3.98 -7.82 -6.43
CA ALA A 159 3.36 -6.82 -7.33
C ALA A 159 4.21 -6.50 -8.55
N THR A 160 5.54 -6.53 -8.41
CA THR A 160 6.51 -6.24 -9.47
C THR A 160 7.10 -7.49 -10.13
N GLY A 161 6.60 -8.69 -9.75
CA GLY A 161 7.02 -9.97 -10.32
C GLY A 161 8.38 -10.46 -9.82
N PHE A 162 8.70 -10.29 -8.54
CA PHE A 162 9.96 -10.78 -7.96
C PHE A 162 10.12 -12.30 -8.11
N GLU A 163 9.07 -13.05 -7.76
CA GLU A 163 9.10 -14.52 -7.81
C GLU A 163 9.28 -15.03 -9.24
N ASP A 164 8.80 -14.27 -10.24
CA ASP A 164 8.95 -14.60 -11.66
C ASP A 164 10.38 -14.30 -12.17
N LYS A 165 11.00 -13.22 -11.67
CA LYS A 165 12.36 -12.81 -12.08
C LYS A 165 13.47 -13.62 -11.39
N PHE A 166 13.21 -14.08 -10.18
CA PHE A 166 14.13 -14.83 -9.33
C PHE A 166 13.46 -16.11 -8.81
N PRO A 167 13.19 -17.09 -9.70
CA PRO A 167 12.56 -18.34 -9.30
C PRO A 167 13.42 -19.09 -8.30
N GLY A 168 12.78 -19.67 -7.26
CA GLY A 168 13.48 -20.39 -6.20
C GLY A 168 14.06 -19.51 -5.08
N ILE A 169 14.20 -18.20 -5.30
CA ILE A 169 14.67 -17.28 -4.26
C ILE A 169 13.50 -16.84 -3.38
N LYS A 170 13.61 -17.10 -2.09
CA LYS A 170 12.65 -16.62 -1.09
C LYS A 170 13.17 -15.31 -0.52
N SER A 171 12.39 -14.26 -0.72
CA SER A 171 12.73 -12.94 -0.21
C SER A 171 12.03 -12.64 1.11
N HIS A 172 12.83 -12.16 2.06
CA HIS A 172 12.42 -11.71 3.39
C HIS A 172 12.93 -10.28 3.56
N ILE A 173 12.08 -9.39 4.07
CA ILE A 173 12.49 -8.03 4.41
C ILE A 173 12.73 -7.95 5.90
N MET A 174 13.76 -7.20 6.30
CA MET A 174 13.99 -6.85 7.70
C MET A 174 13.39 -5.47 7.99
N THR A 175 12.78 -5.30 9.17
CA THR A 175 12.17 -4.07 9.67
C THR A 175 12.48 -3.93 11.15
N LEU A 176 12.15 -2.77 11.72
CA LEU A 176 12.35 -2.48 13.12
C LEU A 176 11.48 -3.39 14.01
N ASN A 177 12.06 -3.97 15.07
CA ASN A 177 11.35 -4.81 16.03
C ASN A 177 10.08 -4.17 16.62
N GLY A 178 10.09 -2.84 16.77
CA GLY A 178 8.94 -2.09 17.30
C GLY A 178 7.66 -2.24 16.48
N GLN A 179 7.76 -2.60 15.20
CA GLN A 179 6.59 -2.83 14.36
C GLN A 179 5.77 -4.06 14.82
N PHE A 180 6.40 -5.01 15.49
CA PHE A 180 5.77 -6.23 16.01
C PHE A 180 5.20 -6.09 17.43
N TYR A 181 5.33 -4.91 18.07
CA TYR A 181 4.81 -4.70 19.42
C TYR A 181 3.34 -4.29 19.44
N PHE A 182 2.80 -3.85 18.30
CA PHE A 182 1.40 -3.46 18.17
C PHE A 182 0.53 -4.70 17.87
N PRO A 183 -0.46 -5.03 18.72
CA PRO A 183 -1.47 -6.06 18.45
C PRO A 183 -2.15 -5.85 17.10
N LEU A 184 -2.64 -6.89 16.42
CA LEU A 184 -3.31 -6.85 15.10
C LEU A 184 -2.42 -6.43 13.92
N ARG A 185 -1.64 -5.35 14.07
CA ARG A 185 -0.63 -4.94 13.09
C ARG A 185 0.44 -6.01 12.89
N ARG A 186 0.92 -6.61 13.98
CA ARG A 186 1.92 -7.69 13.96
C ARG A 186 1.50 -8.85 13.06
N GLU A 187 0.23 -9.25 13.14
CA GLU A 187 -0.34 -10.36 12.37
C GLU A 187 -0.46 -10.02 10.89
N PHE A 188 -0.75 -8.76 10.56
CA PHE A 188 -0.67 -8.29 9.18
C PHE A 188 0.76 -8.35 8.65
N GLU A 189 1.73 -7.96 9.47
CA GLU A 189 3.15 -7.99 9.09
C GLU A 189 3.66 -9.42 8.87
N TYR A 190 3.12 -10.43 9.57
CA TYR A 190 3.47 -11.84 9.34
C TYR A 190 3.26 -12.34 7.92
N ALA A 191 2.34 -11.76 7.15
CA ALA A 191 2.14 -12.13 5.76
C ALA A 191 3.41 -11.93 4.90
N TRP A 192 4.31 -11.05 5.33
CA TRP A 192 5.48 -10.55 4.58
C TRP A 192 6.82 -11.08 5.08
N TRP A 193 6.80 -11.79 6.21
CA TRP A 193 7.98 -12.24 6.91
C TRP A 193 8.12 -13.76 6.82
N TYR A 194 9.37 -14.21 6.75
CA TYR A 194 9.82 -15.56 6.37
C TYR A 194 9.45 -16.01 4.95
#